data_AF-A0A1U7T6I0-F1
#
_entry.id   AF-A0A1U7T6I0-F1
#
_cell.length_a   1.000
_cell.length_b   1.000
_cell.length_c   1.000
_cell.angle_alpha   90.00
_cell.angle_beta   90.00
_cell.angle_gamma   90.00
#
_symmetry.space_group_name_H-M   'P 1'
#
loop_
_entity.id
_entity.type
_entity.pdbx_description
1 polymer ?
#
loop_
_entity_poly.entity_id
_entity_poly.type
_entity_poly.pdbx_seq_one_letter_code
_entity_poly.pdbx_strand_id
1 'polypeptide(L)'
;MQLVADLLLLSSEARPVLFEGPASSCASVEFFEQCRDTIIARTKGLSILTHDVQSQLNMGRFGEAGDSLVELGDLVVSLTECSAHAAYLAAVATPGAQPAQPGLVDRYRVTRCRHEVEQGCAMLRATPLADMTPQLLLEVSQGLSRNLKFLTDACALASDKSRDRFSREQFKLGVKCMSTSASALLACVREVK
;
A
#
# COMPACT_ATOMS: atom_id res chain seq x y z
N MET A 1 0.27 3.74 16.27
CA MET A 1 1.64 4.18 16.59
C MET A 1 2.70 3.21 16.06
N GLN A 2 2.77 1.96 16.52
CA GLN A 2 3.81 1.00 16.07
C GLN A 2 3.80 0.75 14.55
N LEU A 3 2.64 0.51 13.94
CA LEU A 3 2.55 0.33 12.48
C LEU A 3 3.01 1.55 11.69
N VAL A 4 2.58 2.75 12.11
CA VAL A 4 2.97 3.99 11.42
C VAL A 4 4.48 4.15 11.51
N ALA A 5 5.08 3.83 12.67
CA ALA A 5 6.53 3.79 12.81
C ALA A 5 7.17 2.73 11.92
N ASP A 6 6.62 1.51 11.84
CA ASP A 6 7.14 0.44 11.00
C ASP A 6 7.03 0.77 9.51
N LEU A 7 5.91 1.32 9.06
CA LEU A 7 5.71 1.77 7.67
C LEU A 7 6.58 2.97 7.35
N LEU A 8 6.77 3.90 8.28
CA LEU A 8 7.65 5.04 8.12
C LEU A 8 9.12 4.57 8.03
N LEU A 9 9.54 3.65 8.91
CA LEU A 9 10.85 3.00 8.86
C LEU A 9 11.05 2.29 7.51
N LEU A 10 10.09 1.45 7.11
CA LEU A 10 10.12 0.75 5.82
C LEU A 10 10.12 1.73 4.63
N SER A 11 9.42 2.86 4.72
CA SER A 11 9.45 3.90 3.68
C SER A 11 10.80 4.62 3.66
N SER A 12 11.47 4.78 4.80
CA SER A 12 12.79 5.42 4.89
C SER A 12 13.96 4.52 4.50
N GLU A 13 13.73 3.20 4.38
CA GLU A 13 14.75 2.26 3.90
C GLU A 13 15.12 2.57 2.45
N ALA A 14 16.42 2.66 2.16
CA ALA A 14 16.96 2.84 0.82
C ALA A 14 16.50 1.72 -0.11
N ARG A 15 15.45 1.97 -0.90
CA ARG A 15 14.86 0.99 -1.82
C ARG A 15 14.50 1.60 -3.16
N PRO A 16 14.71 0.86 -4.27
CA PRO A 16 14.06 1.19 -5.51
C PRO A 16 12.56 0.96 -5.32
N VAL A 17 11.79 2.05 -5.22
CA VAL A 17 10.34 1.97 -5.42
C VAL A 17 10.17 1.60 -6.88
N LEU A 18 9.80 0.34 -7.14
CA LEU A 18 9.57 -0.14 -8.48
C LEU A 18 8.34 0.58 -9.04
N PHE A 19 8.56 1.68 -9.75
CA PHE A 19 7.65 2.09 -10.81
C PHE A 19 7.69 0.99 -11.88
N GLU A 20 6.53 0.51 -12.32
CA GLU A 20 6.46 -0.39 -13.47
C GLU A 20 7.06 0.33 -14.70
N GLY A 21 8.30 -0.02 -15.06
CA GLY A 21 9.02 0.57 -16.18
C GLY A 21 10.40 -0.04 -16.41
N PRO A 22 10.89 -0.13 -17.65
CA PRO A 22 12.17 -0.74 -17.98
C PRO A 22 13.33 0.12 -17.47
N ALA A 23 14.08 -0.41 -16.50
CA ALA A 23 15.30 0.21 -16.00
C ALA A 23 16.41 0.14 -17.06
N SER A 24 16.60 1.22 -17.82
CA SER A 24 17.83 1.47 -18.57
C SER A 24 18.69 2.48 -17.80
N SER A 25 20.01 2.42 -17.93
CA SER A 25 20.97 3.21 -17.13
C SER A 25 20.94 4.73 -17.38
N CYS A 26 20.12 5.23 -18.32
CA CYS A 26 19.79 6.65 -18.46
C CYS A 26 18.54 7.07 -17.67
N ALA A 27 17.80 6.12 -17.11
CA ALA A 27 16.53 6.36 -16.43
C ALA A 27 16.68 7.07 -15.08
N SER A 28 17.84 7.09 -14.42
CA SER A 28 17.95 7.63 -13.05
C SER A 28 17.66 9.13 -12.95
N VAL A 29 18.05 9.91 -13.98
CA VAL A 29 17.82 11.36 -14.01
C VAL A 29 16.36 11.66 -14.37
N GLU A 30 15.81 10.98 -15.38
CA GLU A 30 14.40 11.12 -15.77
C GLU A 30 13.45 10.68 -14.63
N PHE A 31 13.80 9.62 -13.90
CA PHE A 31 13.04 9.18 -12.72
C PHE A 31 13.13 10.18 -11.57
N PHE A 32 14.28 10.84 -11.36
CA PHE A 32 14.40 11.87 -10.35
C PHE A 32 13.54 13.10 -10.68
N GLU A 33 13.55 13.54 -11.94
CA GLU A 33 12.69 14.64 -12.40
C GLU A 33 11.21 14.28 -12.30
N GLN A 34 10.83 13.08 -12.75
CA GLN A 34 9.45 12.60 -12.64
C GLN A 34 8.99 12.48 -11.18
N CYS A 35 9.86 12.01 -10.28
CA CYS A 35 9.57 11.90 -8.86
C CYS A 35 9.41 13.30 -8.23
N ARG A 36 10.29 14.25 -8.58
CA ARG A 36 10.19 15.65 -8.14
C ARG A 36 8.89 16.29 -8.62
N ASP A 37 8.53 16.11 -9.89
CA ASP A 37 7.33 16.69 -10.46
C ASP A 37 6.06 16.10 -9.83
N THR A 38 6.09 14.80 -9.51
CA THR A 38 5.03 14.14 -8.73
C THR A 38 4.92 14.73 -7.33
N ILE A 39 6.03 14.94 -6.63
CA ILE A 39 6.06 15.60 -5.31
C ILE A 39 5.45 17.00 -5.39
N ILE A 40 5.81 17.79 -6.41
CA ILE A 40 5.26 19.13 -6.63
C ILE A 40 3.74 19.08 -6.86
N ALA A 41 3.26 18.12 -7.66
CA ALA A 41 1.83 17.94 -7.89
C ALA A 41 1.09 17.56 -6.60
N ARG A 42 1.67 16.66 -5.79
CA ARG A 42 1.09 16.23 -4.51
C ARG A 42 1.08 17.37 -3.49
N THR A 43 2.15 18.15 -3.35
CA THR A 43 2.16 19.29 -2.40
C THR A 43 1.15 20.37 -2.77
N LYS A 44 0.94 20.64 -4.07
CA LYS A 44 -0.16 21.50 -4.52
C LYS A 44 -1.53 20.95 -4.12
N GLY A 45 -1.77 19.66 -4.36
CA GLY A 45 -2.99 18.98 -3.94
C GLY A 45 -3.20 19.03 -2.41
N LEU A 46 -2.12 18.88 -1.63
CA LEU A 46 -2.14 19.00 -0.17
C LEU A 46 -2.65 20.37 0.28
N SER A 47 -2.15 21.45 -0.33
CA SER A 47 -2.60 22.81 -0.03
C SER A 47 -4.07 23.03 -0.36
N ILE A 48 -4.53 22.50 -1.50
CA ILE A 48 -5.94 22.59 -1.93
C ILE A 48 -6.84 21.85 -0.93
N LEU A 49 -6.58 20.57 -0.67
CA LEU A 49 -7.38 19.76 0.24
C LEU A 49 -7.36 20.29 1.67
N THR A 50 -6.24 20.88 2.13
CA THR A 50 -6.17 21.53 3.45
C THR A 50 -7.15 22.70 3.53
N HIS A 51 -7.18 23.54 2.51
CA HIS A 51 -8.12 24.66 2.44
C HIS A 51 -9.57 24.17 2.35
N ASP A 52 -9.84 23.16 1.53
CA ASP A 52 -11.17 22.61 1.34
C ASP A 52 -11.73 22.00 2.63
N VAL A 53 -10.94 21.18 3.34
CA VAL A 53 -11.31 20.62 4.65
C VAL A 53 -11.61 21.73 5.66
N GLN A 54 -10.76 22.77 5.74
CA GLN A 54 -10.99 23.91 6.64
C GLN A 54 -12.30 24.62 6.32
N SER A 55 -12.55 24.90 5.05
CA SER A 55 -13.76 25.58 4.57
C SER A 55 -15.01 24.74 4.84
N GLN A 56 -14.99 23.46 4.47
CA GLN A 56 -16.11 22.52 4.67
C GLN A 56 -16.45 22.36 6.16
N LEU A 57 -15.44 22.25 7.03
CA LEU A 57 -15.64 22.22 8.48
C LEU A 57 -16.28 23.50 9.00
N ASN A 58 -15.79 24.67 8.57
CA ASN A 58 -16.36 25.96 8.97
C ASN A 58 -17.81 26.14 8.49
N MET A 59 -18.18 25.51 7.37
CA MET A 59 -19.55 25.51 6.84
C MET A 59 -20.45 24.42 7.44
N GLY A 60 -19.93 23.57 8.34
CA GLY A 60 -20.68 22.45 8.93
C GLY A 60 -20.95 21.29 7.96
N ARG A 61 -20.23 21.20 6.83
CA ARG A 61 -20.38 20.16 5.81
C ARG A 61 -19.51 18.95 6.16
N PHE A 62 -19.85 18.25 7.24
CA PHE A 62 -19.01 17.19 7.82
C PHE A 62 -18.80 15.97 6.90
N GLY A 63 -19.78 15.63 6.06
CA GLY A 63 -19.63 14.53 5.09
C GLY A 63 -18.53 14.82 4.07
N GLU A 64 -18.60 15.99 3.42
CA GLU A 64 -17.59 16.44 2.45
C GLU A 64 -16.21 16.59 3.10
N ALA A 65 -16.16 17.13 4.33
CA ALA A 65 -14.91 17.20 5.09
C ALA A 65 -14.31 15.81 5.38
N GLY A 66 -15.16 14.81 5.62
CA GLY A 66 -14.73 13.42 5.79
C GLY A 66 -14.10 12.86 4.52
N ASP A 67 -14.75 13.03 3.37
CA ASP A 67 -14.25 12.56 2.08
C ASP A 67 -12.93 13.27 1.71
N SER A 68 -12.86 14.59 1.86
CA SER A 68 -11.63 15.36 1.62
C SER A 68 -10.49 14.99 2.58
N LEU A 69 -10.79 14.58 3.82
CA LEU A 69 -9.78 14.06 4.76
C LEU A 69 -9.24 12.68 4.35
N VAL A 70 -10.09 11.80 3.79
CA VAL A 70 -9.63 10.52 3.24
C VAL A 70 -8.69 10.75 2.05
N GLU A 71 -9.08 11.63 1.12
CA GLU A 71 -8.24 12.01 -0.02
C GLU A 71 -6.92 12.65 0.42
N LEU A 72 -6.96 13.51 1.46
CA LEU A 72 -5.77 14.12 2.04
C LEU A 72 -4.82 13.06 2.61
N GLY A 73 -5.37 12.05 3.29
CA GLY A 73 -4.61 10.91 3.82
C GLY A 73 -3.88 10.13 2.72
N ASP A 74 -4.61 9.75 1.66
CA ASP A 74 -4.02 9.05 0.51
C ASP A 74 -2.95 9.89 -0.20
N LEU A 75 -3.19 11.20 -0.31
CA LEU A 75 -2.21 12.13 -0.87
C LEU A 75 -0.92 12.19 -0.04
N VAL A 76 -1.03 12.24 1.29
CA VAL A 76 0.13 12.25 2.20
C VAL A 76 0.90 10.95 2.12
N VAL A 77 0.23 9.79 2.03
CA VAL A 77 0.88 8.50 1.81
C VAL A 77 1.66 8.53 0.50
N SER A 78 1.03 8.96 -0.61
CA SER A 78 1.69 9.07 -1.91
C SER A 78 2.88 10.03 -1.89
N LEU A 79 2.77 11.17 -1.21
CA LEU A 79 3.85 12.14 -1.03
C LEU A 79 5.02 11.54 -0.26
N THR A 80 4.73 10.76 0.79
CA THR A 80 5.75 10.09 1.63
C THR A 80 6.50 9.04 0.82
N GLU A 81 5.79 8.19 0.07
CA GLU A 81 6.38 7.18 -0.80
C GLU A 81 7.26 7.81 -1.90
N CYS A 82 6.81 8.90 -2.53
CA CYS A 82 7.62 9.62 -3.53
C CYS A 82 8.86 10.27 -2.90
N SER A 83 8.71 10.88 -1.72
CA SER A 83 9.82 11.55 -1.03
C SER A 83 10.90 10.55 -0.62
N ALA A 84 10.49 9.39 -0.10
CA ALA A 84 11.37 8.27 0.18
C ALA A 84 12.13 7.79 -1.07
N HIS A 85 11.43 7.65 -2.19
CA HIS A 85 12.05 7.24 -3.44
C HIS A 85 13.06 8.27 -3.97
N ALA A 86 12.71 9.55 -3.95
CA ALA A 86 13.62 10.64 -4.34
C ALA A 86 14.88 10.65 -3.48
N ALA A 87 14.74 10.42 -2.17
CA ALA A 87 15.88 10.31 -1.25
C ALA A 87 16.77 9.11 -1.61
N TYR A 88 16.19 7.96 -1.96
CA TYR A 88 16.95 6.81 -2.45
C TYR A 88 17.72 7.13 -3.75
N LEU A 89 17.06 7.75 -4.74
CA LEU A 89 17.68 8.11 -6.01
C LEU A 89 18.84 9.08 -5.81
N ALA A 90 18.68 10.08 -4.93
CA ALA A 90 19.75 11.00 -4.57
C ALA A 90 20.92 10.30 -3.87
N ALA A 91 20.64 9.34 -2.98
CA ALA A 91 21.67 8.58 -2.28
C ALA A 91 22.50 7.72 -3.26
N VAL A 92 21.86 6.99 -4.18
CA VAL A 92 22.57 6.14 -5.15
C VAL A 92 23.28 6.93 -6.26
N ALA A 93 22.89 8.19 -6.50
CA ALA A 93 23.60 9.09 -7.41
C ALA A 93 24.96 9.55 -6.86
N THR A 94 25.25 9.33 -5.57
CA THR A 94 26.53 9.69 -4.95
C THR A 94 27.65 8.77 -5.46
N PRO A 95 28.79 9.30 -5.95
CA PRO A 95 29.91 8.48 -6.39
C PRO A 95 30.39 7.51 -5.29
N GLY A 96 30.48 6.22 -5.61
CA GLY A 96 30.85 5.17 -4.66
C GLY A 96 29.69 4.54 -3.88
N ALA A 97 28.46 5.05 -4.04
CA ALA A 97 27.27 4.38 -3.50
C ALA A 97 26.98 3.08 -4.27
N GLN A 98 26.52 2.05 -3.56
CA GLN A 98 26.05 0.80 -4.17
C GLN A 98 24.52 0.75 -4.13
N PRO A 99 23.86 0.42 -5.27
CA PRO A 99 22.41 0.32 -5.30
C PRO A 99 21.92 -0.83 -4.42
N ALA A 100 20.74 -0.65 -3.82
CA ALA A 100 20.13 -1.70 -3.02
C ALA A 100 19.71 -2.88 -3.92
N GLN A 101 19.94 -4.10 -3.44
CA GLN A 101 19.50 -5.31 -4.14
C GLN A 101 18.03 -5.60 -3.79
N PRO A 102 17.15 -5.79 -4.78
CA PRO A 102 15.76 -6.10 -4.52
C PRO A 102 15.64 -7.48 -3.86
N GLY A 103 14.85 -7.55 -2.79
CA GLY A 103 14.45 -8.82 -2.18
C GLY A 103 13.47 -9.61 -3.06
N LEU A 104 13.06 -10.79 -2.58
CA LEU A 104 12.06 -11.61 -3.28
C LEU A 104 10.68 -10.94 -3.35
N VAL A 105 10.34 -10.15 -2.34
CA VAL A 105 9.10 -9.36 -2.24
C VAL A 105 9.41 -7.95 -1.80
N ASP A 106 8.54 -7.01 -2.14
CA ASP A 106 8.56 -5.68 -1.56
C ASP A 106 8.00 -5.71 -0.14
N ARG A 107 8.90 -5.64 0.85
CA ARG A 107 8.55 -5.64 2.29
C ARG A 107 7.54 -4.55 2.66
N TYR A 108 7.59 -3.38 2.02
CA TYR A 108 6.71 -2.27 2.39
C TYR A 108 5.27 -2.62 2.00
N ARG A 109 5.07 -2.99 0.73
CA ARG A 109 3.74 -3.32 0.20
C ARG A 109 3.14 -4.56 0.86
N VAL A 110 3.92 -5.62 1.10
CA VAL A 110 3.38 -6.81 1.80
C VAL A 110 3.04 -6.52 3.26
N THR A 111 3.80 -5.64 3.94
CA THR A 111 3.50 -5.24 5.32
C THR A 111 2.23 -4.40 5.39
N ARG A 112 2.06 -3.47 4.45
CA ARG A 112 0.84 -2.68 4.28
C ARG A 112 -0.37 -3.58 4.00
N CYS A 113 -0.27 -4.49 3.03
CA CYS A 113 -1.36 -5.42 2.71
C CYS A 113 -1.74 -6.32 3.88
N ARG A 114 -0.76 -6.83 4.65
CA ARG A 114 -1.04 -7.60 5.88
C ARG A 114 -1.87 -6.76 6.85
N HIS A 115 -1.51 -5.51 7.05
CA HIS A 115 -2.23 -4.64 7.97
C HIS A 115 -3.67 -4.36 7.50
N GLU A 116 -3.86 -4.04 6.23
CA GLU A 116 -5.20 -3.80 5.66
C GLU A 116 -6.11 -5.04 5.80
N VAL A 117 -5.54 -6.24 5.64
CA VAL A 117 -6.27 -7.50 5.89
C VAL A 117 -6.62 -7.67 7.37
N GLU A 118 -5.67 -7.42 8.27
CA GLU A 118 -5.92 -7.49 9.72
C GLU A 118 -7.01 -6.50 10.16
N GLN A 119 -6.99 -5.29 9.61
CA GLN A 119 -7.98 -4.25 9.86
C GLN A 119 -9.36 -4.62 9.32
N GLY A 120 -9.45 -5.11 8.08
CA GLY A 120 -10.71 -5.59 7.51
C GLY A 120 -11.32 -6.73 8.33
N CYS A 121 -10.49 -7.70 8.75
CA CYS A 121 -10.92 -8.77 9.65
C CYS A 121 -11.30 -8.27 11.04
N ALA A 122 -10.61 -7.26 11.59
CA ALA A 122 -10.95 -6.66 12.87
C ALA A 122 -12.30 -5.91 12.81
N MET A 123 -12.56 -5.22 11.70
CA MET A 123 -13.86 -4.57 11.44
C MET A 123 -14.98 -5.61 11.43
N LEU A 124 -14.82 -6.74 10.73
CA LEU A 124 -15.80 -7.83 10.75
C LEU A 124 -16.06 -8.40 12.15
N ARG A 125 -15.06 -8.40 13.04
CA ARG A 125 -15.21 -8.88 14.42
C ARG A 125 -15.83 -7.85 15.36
N ALA A 126 -15.54 -6.58 15.15
CA ALA A 126 -15.93 -5.50 16.06
C ALA A 126 -17.32 -4.94 15.76
N THR A 127 -17.75 -4.97 14.49
CA THR A 127 -19.05 -4.44 14.10
C THR A 127 -20.16 -5.36 14.62
N PRO A 128 -21.14 -4.83 15.38
CA PRO A 128 -22.28 -5.61 15.84
C PRO A 128 -23.19 -5.97 14.67
N LEU A 129 -23.96 -7.06 14.81
CA LEU A 129 -24.79 -7.58 13.72
C LEU A 129 -25.81 -6.56 13.20
N ALA A 130 -26.34 -5.68 14.07
CA ALA A 130 -27.28 -4.63 13.69
C ALA A 130 -26.68 -3.57 12.74
N ASP A 131 -25.37 -3.36 12.81
CA ASP A 131 -24.64 -2.35 12.03
C ASP A 131 -23.92 -2.96 10.81
N MET A 132 -24.05 -4.26 10.59
CA MET A 132 -23.52 -4.97 9.43
C MET A 132 -24.34 -4.68 8.17
N THR A 133 -24.17 -3.48 7.61
CA THR A 133 -24.87 -3.11 6.39
C THR A 133 -24.34 -3.87 5.16
N PRO A 134 -25.18 -4.13 4.14
CA PRO A 134 -24.74 -4.78 2.91
C PRO A 134 -23.64 -4.02 2.15
N GLN A 135 -23.54 -2.70 2.36
CA GLN A 135 -22.48 -1.85 1.81
C GLN A 135 -21.16 -2.08 2.54
N LEU A 136 -21.15 -2.08 3.87
CA LEU A 136 -19.97 -2.35 4.69
C LEU A 136 -19.37 -3.73 4.36
N LEU A 137 -20.21 -4.76 4.31
CA LEU A 137 -19.77 -6.13 3.99
C LEU A 137 -19.17 -6.22 2.58
N LEU A 138 -19.72 -5.47 1.62
CA LEU A 138 -19.19 -5.41 0.26
C LEU A 138 -17.83 -4.70 0.22
N GLU A 139 -17.71 -3.55 0.88
CA GLU A 139 -16.48 -2.77 0.96
C GLU A 139 -15.34 -3.58 1.57
N VAL A 140 -15.58 -4.20 2.73
CA VAL A 140 -14.59 -5.06 3.40
C VAL A 140 -14.22 -6.27 2.53
N SER A 141 -15.20 -6.93 1.92
CA SER A 141 -14.96 -8.04 0.99
C SER A 141 -14.08 -7.64 -0.19
N GLN A 142 -14.33 -6.46 -0.78
CA GLN A 142 -13.53 -5.94 -1.90
C GLN A 142 -12.12 -5.58 -1.47
N GLY A 143 -11.96 -4.93 -0.31
CA GLY A 143 -10.66 -4.58 0.27
C GLY A 143 -9.81 -5.82 0.57
N LEU A 144 -10.39 -6.84 1.20
CA LEU A 144 -9.74 -8.13 1.43
C LEU A 144 -9.33 -8.78 0.11
N SER A 145 -10.24 -8.86 -0.86
CA SER A 145 -9.96 -9.48 -2.16
C SER A 145 -8.82 -8.77 -2.91
N ARG A 146 -8.78 -7.43 -2.89
CA ARG A 146 -7.72 -6.62 -3.51
C ARG A 146 -6.36 -6.93 -2.88
N ASN A 147 -6.28 -6.92 -1.55
CA ASN A 147 -5.05 -7.20 -0.82
C ASN A 147 -4.56 -8.63 -1.01
N LEU A 148 -5.46 -9.61 -0.99
CA LEU A 148 -5.13 -11.02 -1.20
C LEU A 148 -4.66 -11.30 -2.62
N LYS A 149 -5.23 -10.61 -3.62
CA LYS A 149 -4.74 -10.68 -5.00
C LYS A 149 -3.30 -10.15 -5.08
N PHE A 150 -3.03 -8.99 -4.50
CA PHE A 150 -1.67 -8.45 -4.44
C PHE A 150 -0.68 -9.42 -3.78
N LEU A 151 -1.03 -10.00 -2.62
CA LEU A 151 -0.18 -10.98 -1.92
C LEU A 151 0.03 -12.24 -2.76
N THR A 152 -0.99 -12.69 -3.49
CA THR A 152 -0.89 -13.86 -4.39
C THR A 152 0.11 -13.60 -5.50
N ASP A 153 0.00 -12.46 -6.18
CA ASP A 153 0.88 -12.06 -7.28
C ASP A 153 2.33 -11.86 -6.78
N ALA A 154 2.50 -11.21 -5.63
CA ALA A 154 3.80 -11.02 -5.00
C ALA A 154 4.48 -12.35 -4.62
N CYS A 155 3.73 -13.30 -4.05
CA CYS A 155 4.25 -14.63 -3.70
C CYS A 155 4.55 -15.49 -4.94
N ALA A 156 3.76 -15.36 -6.01
CA ALA A 156 4.03 -16.03 -7.29
C ALA A 156 5.37 -15.56 -7.88
N LEU A 157 5.58 -14.24 -7.97
CA LEU A 157 6.85 -13.65 -8.41
C LEU A 157 8.01 -14.05 -7.50
N ALA A 158 7.80 -14.12 -6.18
CA ALA A 158 8.82 -14.54 -5.23
C ALA A 158 9.20 -16.01 -5.38
N SER A 159 8.22 -16.88 -5.65
CA SER A 159 8.46 -18.28 -6.01
C SER A 159 9.33 -18.36 -7.26
N ASP A 160 8.97 -17.67 -8.34
CA ASP A 160 9.70 -17.77 -9.60
C ASP A 160 11.14 -17.26 -9.51
N LYS A 161 11.38 -16.22 -8.69
CA LYS A 161 12.71 -15.66 -8.43
C LYS A 161 13.55 -16.50 -7.45
N SER A 162 12.95 -17.42 -6.72
CA SER A 162 13.64 -18.17 -5.68
C SER A 162 14.48 -19.31 -6.25
N ARG A 163 15.76 -19.35 -5.84
CA ARG A 163 16.72 -20.37 -6.27
C ARG A 163 16.57 -21.68 -5.50
N ASP A 164 16.09 -21.59 -4.26
CA ASP A 164 15.88 -22.73 -3.37
C ASP A 164 14.55 -23.45 -3.67
N ARG A 165 14.60 -24.79 -3.75
CA ARG A 165 13.41 -25.61 -4.00
C ARG A 165 12.44 -25.54 -2.82
N PHE A 166 12.95 -25.54 -1.59
CA PHE A 166 12.08 -25.48 -0.40
C PHE A 166 11.30 -24.16 -0.38
N SER A 167 11.99 -23.03 -0.54
CA SER A 167 11.38 -21.70 -0.58
C SER A 167 10.33 -21.55 -1.67
N ARG A 168 10.58 -22.10 -2.88
CA ARG A 168 9.59 -22.13 -3.98
C ARG A 168 8.30 -22.82 -3.60
N GLU A 169 8.41 -24.02 -3.03
CA GLU A 169 7.23 -24.77 -2.61
C GLU A 169 6.54 -24.12 -1.40
N GLN A 170 7.29 -23.51 -0.48
CA GLN A 170 6.69 -22.77 0.64
C GLN A 170 5.84 -21.58 0.18
N PHE A 171 6.28 -20.81 -0.81
CA PHE A 171 5.44 -19.73 -1.36
C PHE A 171 4.13 -20.25 -1.94
N LYS A 172 4.18 -21.35 -2.72
CA LYS A 172 2.97 -21.97 -3.30
C LYS A 172 2.02 -22.51 -2.24
N LEU A 173 2.55 -23.20 -1.23
CA LEU A 173 1.76 -23.72 -0.11
C LEU A 173 1.14 -22.60 0.72
N GLY A 174 1.90 -21.52 0.98
CA GLY A 174 1.41 -20.33 1.65
C GLY A 174 0.25 -19.66 0.88
N VAL A 175 0.40 -19.47 -0.43
CA VAL A 175 -0.67 -18.94 -1.30
C VAL A 175 -1.91 -19.83 -1.25
N LYS A 176 -1.76 -21.16 -1.28
CA LYS A 176 -2.88 -22.10 -1.19
C LYS A 176 -3.61 -21.99 0.16
N CYS A 177 -2.86 -21.90 1.26
CA CYS A 177 -3.43 -21.69 2.59
C CYS A 177 -4.18 -20.35 2.70
N MET A 178 -3.59 -19.29 2.14
CA MET A 178 -4.19 -17.96 2.12
C MET A 178 -5.49 -17.93 1.30
N SER A 179 -5.49 -18.48 0.09
CA SER A 179 -6.66 -18.46 -0.80
C SER A 179 -7.82 -19.28 -0.26
N THR A 180 -7.54 -20.47 0.28
CA THR A 180 -8.56 -21.33 0.91
C THR A 180 -9.20 -20.67 2.13
N SER A 181 -8.39 -20.05 2.99
CA SER A 181 -8.88 -19.29 4.16
C SER A 181 -9.74 -18.10 3.74
N ALA A 182 -9.31 -17.36 2.71
CA ALA A 182 -10.05 -16.24 2.18
C ALA A 182 -11.41 -16.64 1.58
N SER A 183 -11.45 -17.73 0.79
CA SER A 183 -12.70 -18.23 0.23
C SER A 183 -13.70 -18.61 1.32
N ALA A 184 -13.25 -19.26 2.39
CA ALA A 184 -14.10 -19.60 3.52
C ALA A 184 -14.66 -18.34 4.21
N LEU A 185 -13.81 -17.35 4.51
CA LEU A 185 -14.24 -16.10 5.14
C LEU A 185 -15.23 -15.33 4.26
N LEU A 186 -14.95 -15.20 2.97
CA LEU A 186 -15.82 -14.49 2.03
C LEU A 186 -17.16 -15.20 1.81
N ALA A 187 -17.22 -16.52 1.96
CA ALA A 187 -18.48 -17.26 1.99
C ALA A 187 -19.30 -16.86 3.23
N CYS A 188 -18.71 -16.83 4.42
CA CYS A 188 -19.39 -16.38 5.63
C CYS A 188 -19.88 -14.93 5.52
N VAL A 189 -19.08 -14.04 4.92
CA VAL A 189 -19.49 -12.63 4.67
C VAL A 189 -20.72 -12.54 3.76
N ARG A 190 -20.86 -13.46 2.78
CA ARG A 190 -22.05 -13.51 1.91
C ARG A 190 -23.29 -14.04 2.63
N GLU A 191 -23.13 -15.01 3.52
CA GLU A 191 -24.26 -15.53 4.33
C GLU A 191 -24.79 -14.49 5.32
N VAL A 192 -23.94 -13.56 5.77
CA VAL A 192 -24.32 -12.46 6.69
C VAL A 192 -24.91 -11.25 5.95
N LYS A 193 -24.69 -11.13 4.63
CA LYS A 193 -25.15 -10.03 3.78
C LYS A 193 -26.63 -10.17 3.42
#